data_AF-A0A919UEC3-F1
#
_entry.id   AF-A0A919UEC3-F1
#
_cell.length_a   1.000
_cell.length_b   1.000
_cell.length_c   1.000
_cell.angle_alpha   90.00
_cell.angle_beta   90.00
_cell.angle_gamma   90.00
#
_symmetry.space_group_name_H-M   'P 1'
#
loop_
_entity.id
_entity.type
_entity.pdbx_description
1 polymer ?
#
loop_
_entity_poly.entity_id
_entity_poly.type
_entity_poly.pdbx_seq_one_letter_code
_entity_poly.pdbx_strand_id
1 'polypeptide(L)'
;MLRDVTKIVTLGAITCPSGELVLMDGGYLGLWSGDRAPEQQRPDDIPPGVDFEIVGADAETAARSFDRQVGRTLYDIPERSAADFTALFDEHCREHRYSAALRRFEGQVPHRERVRRAVAGGEPSFLVSGVPVIVIGGVPTDRPVRVTASPEEDWGWRHIRLEVSAGPAAQRRELGRIGVDNARLVFADADALNAWVHEDAMDGMADVVFWGRDEEAVAAEFGASRVGADGFGWLDVPIREAYSRAVALDAHRNSSAGRRFAFDFRPHSHHWQVMAGVRAAEHEAATIQVGGADIMFAMTSAGDGFFPAHAEIGSDGELVAIQITIRTE
;
A
#
# COMPACT_ATOMS: atom_id res chain seq x y z
N MET A 1 4.56 40.49 -11.50
CA MET A 1 4.40 39.40 -10.52
C MET A 1 4.85 38.12 -11.19
N LEU A 2 6.08 37.71 -10.92
CA LEU A 2 6.60 36.41 -11.33
C LEU A 2 5.85 35.36 -10.49
N ARG A 3 5.19 34.40 -11.14
CA ARG A 3 4.55 33.27 -10.47
C ARG A 3 5.60 32.57 -9.63
N ASP A 4 5.34 32.46 -8.33
CA ASP A 4 6.21 31.74 -7.41
C ASP A 4 6.33 30.29 -7.92
N VAL A 5 7.58 29.85 -8.10
CA VAL A 5 7.86 28.46 -8.47
C VAL A 5 7.50 27.65 -7.23
N THR A 6 6.39 26.90 -7.28
CA THR A 6 5.99 25.98 -6.20
C THR A 6 7.20 25.12 -5.85
N LYS A 7 7.75 25.31 -4.64
CA LYS A 7 8.98 24.65 -4.21
C LYS A 7 8.74 23.15 -4.16
N ILE A 8 9.35 22.40 -5.07
CA ILE A 8 9.36 20.94 -5.04
C ILE A 8 10.14 20.50 -3.80
N VAL A 9 9.51 19.65 -2.98
CA VAL A 9 10.08 19.09 -1.75
C VAL A 9 10.60 17.69 -2.03
N THR A 10 11.80 17.37 -1.57
CA THR A 10 12.29 15.98 -1.60
C THR A 10 11.76 15.25 -0.38
N LEU A 11 11.02 14.17 -0.60
CA LEU A 11 10.50 13.34 0.47
C LEU A 11 11.49 12.22 0.85
N GLY A 12 12.23 11.70 -0.12
CA GLY A 12 13.17 10.59 0.08
C GLY A 12 13.61 9.94 -1.22
N ALA A 13 14.02 8.68 -1.12
CA ALA A 13 14.35 7.83 -2.27
C ALA A 13 14.04 6.37 -1.97
N ILE A 14 13.83 5.58 -3.02
CA ILE A 14 13.68 4.12 -2.95
C ILE A 14 14.73 3.44 -3.83
N THR A 15 14.92 2.15 -3.64
CA THR A 15 15.64 1.30 -4.60
C THR A 15 14.72 0.19 -5.09
N CYS A 16 14.86 -0.21 -6.35
CA CYS A 16 14.01 -1.24 -6.96
C CYS A 16 14.85 -2.30 -7.68
N PRO A 17 15.59 -3.16 -6.95
CA PRO A 17 16.50 -4.14 -7.56
C PRO A 17 15.82 -5.13 -8.52
N SER A 18 14.53 -5.45 -8.33
CA SER A 18 13.75 -6.28 -9.24
C SER A 18 13.38 -5.56 -10.55
N GLY A 19 13.41 -4.23 -10.54
CA GLY A 19 12.89 -3.37 -11.61
C GLY A 19 11.37 -3.30 -11.68
N GLU A 20 10.68 -3.93 -10.72
CA GLU A 20 9.22 -3.99 -10.61
C GLU A 20 8.75 -3.34 -9.30
N LEU A 21 8.12 -2.18 -9.45
CA LEU A 21 7.66 -1.34 -8.36
C LEU A 21 6.17 -1.56 -8.08
N VAL A 22 5.82 -1.62 -6.80
CA VAL A 22 4.46 -1.64 -6.27
C VAL A 22 4.14 -0.31 -5.60
N LEU A 23 2.99 0.27 -5.94
CA LEU A 23 2.41 1.42 -5.26
C LEU A 23 1.04 1.04 -4.71
N MET A 24 0.88 1.15 -3.39
CA MET A 24 -0.36 0.81 -2.70
C MET A 24 -0.49 1.57 -1.40
N ASP A 25 -1.57 1.32 -0.66
CA ASP A 25 -1.67 1.72 0.72
C ASP A 25 -0.68 0.92 1.59
N GLY A 26 0.17 1.63 2.33
CA GLY A 26 1.12 1.01 3.25
C GLY A 26 0.47 0.25 4.41
N GLY A 27 -0.77 0.59 4.78
CA GLY A 27 -1.58 -0.15 5.75
C GLY A 27 -2.06 -1.51 5.24
N TYR A 28 -2.26 -1.66 3.93
CA TYR A 28 -2.65 -2.93 3.33
C TYR A 28 -1.50 -3.93 3.14
N LEU A 29 -0.25 -3.54 3.46
CA LEU A 29 0.87 -4.47 3.39
C LEU A 29 0.77 -5.64 4.38
N GLY A 30 -0.11 -5.56 5.38
CA GLY A 30 -0.44 -6.72 6.23
C GLY A 30 -1.11 -7.85 5.44
N LEU A 31 -1.73 -7.54 4.31
CA LEU A 31 -2.35 -8.51 3.40
C LEU A 31 -1.41 -8.96 2.28
N TRP A 32 -0.18 -8.42 2.21
CA TRP A 32 0.76 -8.78 1.16
C TRP A 32 1.27 -10.22 1.35
N SER A 33 0.93 -11.10 0.40
CA SER A 33 1.28 -12.52 0.47
C SER A 33 2.66 -12.86 -0.12
N GLY A 34 3.25 -11.96 -0.90
CA GLY A 34 4.52 -12.22 -1.58
C GLY A 34 4.42 -13.41 -2.55
N ASP A 35 5.32 -14.38 -2.41
CA ASP A 35 5.33 -15.64 -3.15
C ASP A 35 4.39 -16.71 -2.57
N ARG A 36 3.74 -16.44 -1.43
CA ARG A 36 2.75 -17.35 -0.83
C ARG A 36 1.37 -17.08 -1.40
N ALA A 37 0.49 -18.08 -1.33
CA ALA A 37 -0.90 -17.90 -1.75
C ALA A 37 -1.63 -17.02 -0.70
N PRO A 38 -2.41 -15.98 -1.10
CA PRO A 38 -3.15 -15.12 -0.18
C PRO A 38 -3.98 -15.87 0.88
N GLU A 39 -4.60 -16.99 0.52
CA GLU A 39 -5.40 -17.83 1.42
C GLU A 39 -4.61 -18.46 2.57
N GLN A 40 -3.28 -18.56 2.48
CA GLN A 40 -2.44 -19.16 3.52
C GLN A 40 -2.14 -18.20 4.67
N GLN A 41 -2.33 -16.90 4.47
CA GLN A 41 -2.00 -15.84 5.43
C GLN A 41 -3.14 -14.86 5.64
N ARG A 42 -4.32 -15.18 5.12
CA ARG A 42 -5.49 -14.32 5.21
C ARG A 42 -5.93 -14.21 6.68
N PRO A 43 -6.15 -12.98 7.19
CA PRO A 43 -6.85 -12.78 8.44
C PRO A 43 -8.27 -13.39 8.44
N ASP A 44 -8.72 -13.90 9.58
CA ASP A 44 -9.99 -14.62 9.71
C ASP A 44 -11.23 -13.76 9.37
N ASP A 45 -11.13 -12.44 9.51
CA ASP A 45 -12.18 -11.48 9.25
C ASP A 45 -12.31 -11.09 7.76
N ILE A 46 -11.34 -11.48 6.93
CA ILE A 46 -11.39 -11.24 5.48
C ILE A 46 -12.05 -12.44 4.79
N PRO A 47 -13.14 -12.22 4.03
CA PRO A 47 -13.84 -13.31 3.37
C PRO A 47 -12.96 -13.97 2.30
N PRO A 48 -13.14 -15.28 2.03
CA PRO A 48 -12.37 -15.96 1.01
C PRO A 48 -12.62 -15.41 -0.38
N GLY A 49 -11.52 -15.27 -1.13
CA GLY A 49 -11.50 -14.87 -2.53
C GLY A 49 -11.03 -16.01 -3.44
N VAL A 50 -11.38 -15.89 -4.71
CA VAL A 50 -10.95 -16.78 -5.80
C VAL A 50 -10.48 -15.95 -6.97
N ASP A 51 -9.58 -16.55 -7.75
CA ASP A 51 -9.04 -15.90 -8.93
C ASP A 51 -9.50 -16.66 -10.18
N PHE A 52 -9.71 -15.93 -11.27
CA PHE A 52 -10.09 -16.46 -12.58
C PHE A 52 -9.13 -15.99 -13.67
N GLU A 53 -8.96 -16.81 -14.69
CA GLU A 53 -8.36 -16.43 -15.96
C GLU A 53 -9.44 -16.43 -17.05
N ILE A 54 -9.45 -15.39 -17.87
CA ILE A 54 -10.23 -15.36 -19.10
C ILE A 54 -9.46 -16.13 -20.17
N VAL A 55 -10.06 -17.22 -20.65
CA VAL A 55 -9.52 -18.13 -21.67
C VAL A 55 -10.42 -18.19 -22.90
N GLY A 56 -9.88 -18.62 -24.03
CA GLY A 56 -10.60 -18.73 -25.31
C GLY A 56 -10.01 -17.85 -26.41
N ALA A 57 -10.55 -17.98 -27.63
CA ALA A 57 -10.05 -17.25 -28.81
C ALA A 57 -10.26 -15.74 -28.69
N ASP A 58 -11.33 -15.31 -28.02
CA ASP A 58 -11.70 -13.90 -27.85
C ASP A 58 -11.32 -13.35 -26.47
N ALA A 59 -10.49 -14.06 -25.70
CA ALA A 59 -10.19 -13.74 -24.30
C ALA A 59 -9.72 -12.29 -24.08
N GLU A 60 -8.80 -11.81 -24.91
CA GLU A 60 -8.28 -10.44 -24.85
C GLU A 60 -9.37 -9.38 -25.08
N THR A 61 -10.24 -9.62 -26.06
CA THR A 61 -11.31 -8.69 -26.42
C THR A 61 -12.41 -8.70 -25.36
N ALA A 62 -12.78 -9.89 -24.87
CA ALA A 62 -13.75 -10.06 -23.79
C ALA A 62 -13.28 -9.40 -22.49
N ALA A 63 -12.00 -9.56 -22.13
CA ALA A 63 -11.40 -8.92 -20.97
C ALA A 63 -11.51 -7.39 -21.03
N ARG A 64 -11.13 -6.79 -22.17
CA ARG A 64 -11.19 -5.33 -22.35
C ARG A 64 -12.60 -4.75 -22.26
N SER A 65 -13.62 -5.49 -22.69
CA SER A 65 -15.02 -5.01 -22.71
C SER A 65 -15.83 -5.37 -21.47
N PHE A 66 -15.36 -6.28 -20.61
CA PHE A 66 -16.08 -6.70 -19.41
C PHE A 66 -16.07 -5.64 -18.28
N ASP A 67 -15.03 -4.79 -18.26
CA ASP A 67 -14.91 -3.62 -17.38
C ASP A 67 -15.15 -3.89 -15.87
N ARG A 68 -14.62 -5.02 -15.38
CA ARG A 68 -14.66 -5.36 -13.94
C ARG A 68 -13.31 -5.26 -13.27
N GLN A 69 -12.25 -5.71 -13.95
CA GLN A 69 -10.86 -5.53 -13.58
C GLN A 69 -10.04 -5.39 -14.86
N VAL A 70 -8.85 -4.82 -14.75
CA VAL A 70 -7.93 -4.70 -15.88
C VAL A 70 -7.31 -6.07 -16.15
N GLY A 71 -7.18 -6.42 -17.43
CA GLY A 71 -6.44 -7.59 -17.84
C GLY A 71 -7.25 -8.88 -17.92
N ARG A 72 -6.55 -9.97 -18.22
CA ARG A 72 -7.17 -11.29 -18.39
C ARG A 72 -7.28 -12.11 -17.12
N THR A 73 -6.60 -11.69 -16.07
CA THR A 73 -6.68 -12.35 -14.77
C THR A 73 -7.52 -11.50 -13.84
N LEU A 74 -8.57 -12.08 -13.28
CA LEU A 74 -9.52 -11.44 -12.38
C LEU A 74 -9.25 -11.96 -10.98
N TYR A 75 -8.83 -11.08 -10.08
CA TYR A 75 -8.34 -11.44 -8.76
C TYR A 75 -9.37 -11.14 -7.66
N ASP A 76 -9.29 -11.87 -6.55
CA ASP A 76 -10.03 -11.60 -5.31
C ASP A 76 -11.56 -11.49 -5.49
N ILE A 77 -12.13 -12.30 -6.39
CA ILE A 77 -13.59 -12.43 -6.51
C ILE A 77 -14.08 -13.16 -5.25
N PRO A 78 -15.03 -12.58 -4.47
CA PRO A 78 -15.52 -13.26 -3.27
C PRO A 78 -16.05 -14.66 -3.60
N GLU A 79 -15.62 -15.69 -2.86
CA GLU A 79 -15.99 -17.09 -3.10
C GLU A 79 -17.52 -17.25 -3.18
N ARG A 80 -18.24 -16.60 -2.26
CA ARG A 80 -19.70 -16.61 -2.20
C ARG A 80 -20.39 -16.05 -3.45
N SER A 81 -19.68 -15.28 -4.26
CA SER A 81 -20.16 -14.62 -5.48
C SER A 81 -19.54 -15.21 -6.74
N ALA A 82 -18.71 -16.26 -6.65
CA ALA A 82 -17.99 -16.84 -7.78
C ALA A 82 -18.93 -17.37 -8.87
N ALA A 83 -20.05 -17.99 -8.49
CA ALA A 83 -21.06 -18.50 -9.42
C ALA A 83 -21.78 -17.35 -10.17
N ASP A 84 -22.25 -16.34 -9.43
CA ASP A 84 -22.92 -15.17 -10.00
C ASP A 84 -21.97 -14.39 -10.93
N PHE A 85 -20.71 -14.25 -10.54
CA PHE A 85 -19.69 -13.59 -11.35
C PHE A 85 -19.38 -14.35 -12.64
N THR A 86 -19.36 -15.69 -12.59
CA THR A 86 -19.22 -16.54 -13.79
C THR A 86 -20.41 -16.38 -14.72
N ALA A 87 -21.63 -16.42 -14.18
CA ALA A 87 -22.85 -16.22 -14.97
C ALA A 87 -22.89 -14.84 -15.64
N LEU A 88 -22.43 -13.80 -14.94
CA LEU A 88 -22.30 -12.45 -15.47
C LEU A 88 -21.31 -12.38 -16.64
N PHE A 89 -20.17 -13.06 -16.54
CA PHE A 89 -19.19 -13.13 -17.64
C PHE A 89 -19.72 -13.93 -18.84
N ASP A 90 -20.42 -15.03 -18.59
CA ASP A 90 -21.06 -15.84 -19.65
C ASP A 90 -22.14 -15.04 -20.38
N GLU A 91 -22.92 -14.22 -19.67
CA GLU A 91 -23.87 -13.28 -20.27
C GLU A 91 -23.17 -12.25 -21.15
N HIS A 92 -22.12 -11.60 -20.65
CA HIS A 92 -21.29 -10.67 -21.43
C HIS A 92 -20.77 -11.30 -22.73
N CYS A 93 -20.24 -12.52 -22.65
CA CYS A 93 -19.74 -13.24 -23.83
C CYS A 93 -20.86 -13.59 -24.82
N ARG A 94 -22.05 -13.99 -24.35
CA ARG A 94 -23.20 -14.26 -25.22
C ARG A 94 -23.68 -13.00 -25.95
N GLU A 95 -23.79 -11.88 -25.24
CA GLU A 95 -24.25 -10.60 -25.81
C GLU A 95 -23.33 -10.11 -26.93
N HIS A 96 -22.02 -10.26 -26.74
CA HIS A 96 -21.00 -9.80 -27.69
C HIS A 96 -20.52 -10.88 -28.66
N ARG A 97 -21.04 -12.11 -28.52
CA ARG A 97 -20.67 -13.30 -29.32
C ARG A 97 -19.18 -13.66 -29.22
N TYR A 98 -18.59 -13.50 -28.05
CA TYR A 98 -17.22 -13.91 -27.79
C TYR A 98 -17.11 -15.42 -27.50
N SER A 99 -16.08 -16.04 -28.06
CA SER A 99 -15.57 -17.35 -27.66
C SER A 99 -14.55 -17.17 -26.53
N ALA A 100 -15.06 -16.89 -25.34
CA ALA A 100 -14.29 -16.80 -24.12
C ALA A 100 -15.05 -17.41 -22.93
N ALA A 101 -14.33 -17.82 -21.90
CA ALA A 101 -14.89 -18.36 -20.65
C ALA A 101 -13.97 -18.03 -19.47
N LEU A 102 -14.51 -18.06 -18.26
CA LEU A 102 -13.70 -18.02 -17.05
C LEU A 102 -13.17 -19.42 -16.71
N ARG A 103 -11.87 -19.50 -16.43
CA ARG A 103 -11.23 -20.66 -15.82
C ARG A 103 -10.77 -20.28 -14.42
N ARG A 104 -11.30 -20.96 -13.41
CA ARG A 104 -10.90 -20.77 -12.01
C ARG A 104 -9.48 -21.31 -11.77
N PHE A 105 -8.66 -20.59 -11.00
CA PHE A 105 -7.39 -21.10 -10.50
C PHE A 105 -7.59 -22.08 -9.33
N GLU A 106 -6.66 -23.01 -9.13
CA GLU A 106 -6.71 -23.97 -8.01
C GLU A 106 -6.61 -23.29 -6.63
N GLY A 107 -5.85 -22.19 -6.56
CA GLY A 107 -5.71 -21.32 -5.39
C GLY A 107 -5.55 -19.87 -5.85
N GLN A 108 -5.54 -18.92 -4.91
CA GLN A 108 -5.30 -17.53 -5.30
C GLN A 108 -3.85 -17.34 -5.74
N VAL A 109 -3.67 -16.53 -6.76
CA VAL A 109 -2.36 -16.21 -7.33
C VAL A 109 -1.58 -15.37 -6.32
N PRO A 110 -0.35 -15.77 -5.92
CA PRO A 110 0.53 -14.98 -5.05
C PRO A 110 0.71 -13.55 -5.55
N HIS A 111 0.73 -12.56 -4.65
CA HIS A 111 0.81 -11.15 -5.07
C HIS A 111 2.06 -10.85 -5.88
N ARG A 112 3.18 -11.50 -5.58
CA ARG A 112 4.40 -11.36 -6.37
C ARG A 112 4.23 -11.83 -7.81
N GLU A 113 3.50 -12.93 -8.02
CA GLU A 113 3.16 -13.44 -9.34
C GLU A 113 2.15 -12.53 -10.06
N ARG A 114 1.20 -11.91 -9.33
CA ARG A 114 0.31 -10.89 -9.89
C ARG A 114 1.12 -9.72 -10.49
N VAL A 115 2.17 -9.26 -9.80
CA VAL A 115 3.11 -8.25 -10.33
C VAL A 115 3.73 -8.70 -11.65
N ARG A 116 4.33 -9.91 -11.68
CA ARG A 116 5.01 -10.41 -12.90
C ARG A 116 4.06 -10.46 -14.09
N ARG A 117 2.84 -10.97 -13.88
CA ARG A 117 1.80 -11.05 -14.92
C ARG A 117 1.37 -9.68 -15.41
N ALA A 118 1.13 -8.75 -14.48
CA ALA A 118 0.71 -7.41 -14.83
C ALA A 118 1.79 -6.68 -15.63
N VAL A 119 3.06 -6.74 -15.19
CA VAL A 119 4.20 -6.15 -15.92
C VAL A 119 4.36 -6.79 -17.30
N ALA A 120 4.32 -8.12 -17.40
CA ALA A 120 4.43 -8.83 -18.68
C ALA A 120 3.27 -8.54 -19.65
N GLY A 121 2.05 -8.35 -19.11
CA GLY A 121 0.85 -8.01 -19.87
C GLY A 121 0.71 -6.52 -20.18
N GLY A 122 1.56 -5.66 -19.62
CA GLY A 122 1.41 -4.21 -19.70
C GLY A 122 0.19 -3.68 -18.94
N GLU A 123 -0.32 -4.44 -17.98
CA GLU A 123 -1.44 -4.08 -17.11
C GLU A 123 -0.90 -3.21 -15.96
N PRO A 124 -1.42 -1.98 -15.74
CA PRO A 124 -0.84 -1.05 -14.77
C PRO A 124 -1.28 -1.33 -13.33
N SER A 125 -2.25 -2.22 -13.11
CA SER A 125 -2.87 -2.42 -11.80
C SER A 125 -3.50 -3.79 -11.64
N PHE A 126 -3.58 -4.26 -10.40
CA PHE A 126 -4.41 -5.40 -10.00
C PHE A 126 -5.05 -5.12 -8.63
N LEU A 127 -5.79 -6.07 -8.07
CA LEU A 127 -6.39 -5.94 -6.73
C LEU A 127 -5.61 -6.72 -5.68
N VAL A 128 -5.46 -6.14 -4.49
CA VAL A 128 -5.05 -6.83 -3.26
C VAL A 128 -6.21 -6.74 -2.27
N SER A 129 -6.87 -7.87 -2.03
CA SER A 129 -8.06 -7.95 -1.17
C SER A 129 -9.15 -6.96 -1.58
N GLY A 130 -9.34 -6.76 -2.88
CA GLY A 130 -10.32 -5.82 -3.44
C GLY A 130 -9.86 -4.36 -3.54
N VAL A 131 -8.67 -4.03 -3.06
CA VAL A 131 -8.10 -2.68 -3.14
C VAL A 131 -7.19 -2.53 -4.36
N PRO A 132 -7.37 -1.53 -5.21
CA PRO A 132 -6.51 -1.28 -6.36
C PRO A 132 -5.07 -0.94 -5.96
N VAL A 133 -4.13 -1.70 -6.52
CA VAL A 133 -2.68 -1.47 -6.43
C VAL A 133 -2.13 -1.16 -7.82
N ILE A 134 -1.14 -0.28 -7.91
CA ILE A 134 -0.47 0.05 -9.17
C ILE A 134 0.88 -0.66 -9.21
N VAL A 135 1.22 -1.18 -10.39
CA VAL A 135 2.49 -1.87 -10.64
C VAL A 135 3.18 -1.36 -11.89
N ILE A 136 4.50 -1.28 -11.80
CA ILE A 136 5.32 -0.59 -12.80
C ILE A 136 6.61 -1.37 -13.01
N GLY A 137 6.83 -1.86 -14.22
CA GLY A 137 8.10 -2.43 -14.65
C GLY A 137 9.05 -1.39 -15.24
N GLY A 138 10.32 -1.77 -15.41
CA GLY A 138 11.34 -0.91 -16.05
C GLY A 138 11.88 0.19 -15.14
N VAL A 139 11.76 0.03 -13.83
CA VAL A 139 12.37 0.94 -12.84
C VAL A 139 13.87 0.63 -12.74
N PRO A 140 14.76 1.64 -12.58
CA PRO A 140 16.20 1.41 -12.44
C PRO A 140 16.53 0.45 -11.30
N THR A 141 17.36 -0.54 -11.62
CA THR A 141 17.79 -1.59 -10.69
C THR A 141 19.15 -1.31 -10.03
N ASP A 142 19.87 -0.32 -10.56
CA ASP A 142 21.27 -0.02 -10.22
C ASP A 142 21.45 1.30 -9.46
N ARG A 143 20.36 2.04 -9.23
CA ARG A 143 20.39 3.34 -8.55
C ARG A 143 19.09 3.65 -7.81
N PRO A 144 19.13 4.54 -6.80
CA PRO A 144 17.91 5.03 -6.17
C PRO A 144 17.04 5.87 -7.11
N VAL A 145 15.72 5.78 -6.90
CA VAL A 145 14.69 6.62 -7.53
C VAL A 145 14.26 7.66 -6.51
N ARG A 146 14.40 8.95 -6.86
CA ARG A 146 14.04 10.05 -5.96
C ARG A 146 12.53 10.20 -5.89
N VAL A 147 12.00 10.44 -4.69
CA VAL A 147 10.59 10.75 -4.45
C VAL A 147 10.46 12.21 -4.03
N THR A 148 9.67 12.98 -4.77
CA THR A 148 9.41 14.39 -4.52
C THR A 148 7.93 14.68 -4.40
N ALA A 149 7.58 15.82 -3.82
CA ALA A 149 6.21 16.29 -3.73
C ALA A 149 6.11 17.78 -4.06
N SER A 150 4.98 18.17 -4.64
CA SER A 150 4.61 19.57 -4.80
C SER A 150 3.51 19.93 -3.78
N PRO A 151 3.71 20.94 -2.94
CA PRO A 151 2.70 21.34 -1.96
C PRO A 151 1.50 22.02 -2.61
N GLU A 152 0.36 21.99 -1.91
CA GLU A 152 -0.75 22.93 -2.12
C GLU A 152 -0.43 24.32 -1.54
N GLU A 153 -1.23 25.33 -1.89
CA GLU A 153 -1.06 26.69 -1.35
C GLU A 153 -1.33 26.75 0.15
N ASP A 154 -2.35 26.03 0.64
CA ASP A 154 -2.77 26.06 2.04
C ASP A 154 -2.03 25.02 2.88
N TRP A 155 -2.27 23.73 2.61
CA TRP A 155 -1.68 22.62 3.35
C TRP A 155 -1.76 21.31 2.58
N GLY A 156 -0.73 20.46 2.76
CA GLY A 156 -0.64 19.14 2.17
C GLY A 156 -0.03 19.12 0.76
N TRP A 157 -0.12 17.96 0.12
CA TRP A 157 0.45 17.68 -1.18
C TRP A 157 -0.59 17.82 -2.28
N ARG A 158 -0.17 18.44 -3.39
CA ARG A 158 -0.89 18.39 -4.67
C ARG A 158 -0.53 17.14 -5.45
N HIS A 159 0.77 16.87 -5.57
CA HIS A 159 1.31 15.72 -6.28
C HIS A 159 2.46 15.09 -5.51
N ILE A 160 2.59 13.77 -5.63
CA ILE A 160 3.81 13.03 -5.29
C ILE A 160 4.36 12.43 -6.58
N ARG A 161 5.67 12.50 -6.76
CA ARG A 161 6.36 12.14 -8.00
C ARG A 161 7.58 11.26 -7.72
N LEU A 162 7.75 10.22 -8.51
CA LEU A 162 8.94 9.36 -8.54
C LEU A 162 9.74 9.67 -9.81
N GLU A 163 10.99 10.08 -9.65
CA GLU A 163 11.89 10.50 -10.73
C GLU A 163 12.75 9.32 -11.21
N VAL A 164 12.33 8.68 -12.31
CA VAL A 164 12.89 7.40 -12.77
C VAL A 164 14.09 7.61 -13.70
N SER A 165 14.00 8.55 -14.63
CA SER A 165 15.10 8.91 -15.53
C SER A 165 15.17 10.42 -15.76
N ALA A 166 16.34 10.86 -16.23
CA ALA A 166 16.54 12.24 -16.62
C ALA A 166 16.06 12.43 -18.05
N GLY A 167 15.12 13.35 -18.26
CA GLY A 167 14.60 13.65 -19.59
C GLY A 167 13.24 14.32 -19.54
N PRO A 168 12.82 15.00 -20.62
CA PRO A 168 11.46 15.52 -20.71
C PRO A 168 10.48 14.39 -21.02
N ALA A 169 9.30 14.43 -20.38
CA ALA A 169 8.19 13.58 -20.76
C ALA A 169 7.63 14.03 -22.11
N ALA A 170 7.44 13.08 -23.04
CA ALA A 170 6.77 13.30 -24.32
C ALA A 170 5.29 12.91 -24.27
N GLN A 171 4.94 11.93 -23.43
CA GLN A 171 3.57 11.41 -23.30
C GLN A 171 3.22 11.14 -21.83
N ARG A 172 1.91 11.22 -21.52
CA ARG A 172 1.33 10.69 -20.29
C ARG A 172 0.49 9.44 -20.58
N ARG A 173 0.65 8.43 -19.75
CA ARG A 173 -0.14 7.19 -19.78
C ARG A 173 -0.80 6.98 -18.42
N GLU A 174 -2.11 6.80 -18.41
CA GLU A 174 -2.84 6.51 -17.17
C GLU A 174 -2.43 5.15 -16.61
N LEU A 175 -2.26 5.09 -15.29
CA LEU A 175 -1.96 3.86 -14.55
C LEU A 175 -3.14 3.38 -13.69
N GLY A 176 -4.25 4.13 -13.68
CA GLY A 176 -5.39 3.88 -12.82
C GLY A 176 -5.33 4.67 -11.52
N ARG A 177 -5.84 4.09 -10.43
CA ARG A 177 -5.94 4.72 -9.11
C ARG A 177 -5.38 3.81 -8.04
N ILE A 178 -4.75 4.39 -7.03
CA ILE A 178 -4.32 3.71 -5.81
C ILE A 178 -5.43 3.88 -4.77
N GLY A 179 -5.97 2.77 -4.26
CA GLY A 179 -6.90 2.81 -3.13
C GLY A 179 -6.13 2.93 -1.81
N VAL A 180 -6.49 3.91 -0.98
CA VAL A 180 -5.86 4.18 0.32
C VAL A 180 -6.92 4.38 1.39
N ASP A 181 -6.78 3.67 2.51
CA ASP A 181 -7.68 3.64 3.67
C ASP A 181 -6.92 3.88 5.00
N ASN A 182 -5.60 3.99 4.95
CA ASN A 182 -4.76 4.30 6.11
C ASN A 182 -3.95 5.58 5.92
N ALA A 183 -4.42 6.46 5.02
CA ALA A 183 -3.82 7.75 4.67
C ALA A 183 -2.32 7.71 4.29
N ARG A 184 -1.79 6.56 3.87
CA ARG A 184 -0.35 6.37 3.62
C ARG A 184 -0.09 5.61 2.32
N LEU A 185 0.79 6.15 1.50
CA LEU A 185 1.29 5.48 0.31
C LEU A 185 2.58 4.73 0.65
N VAL A 186 2.76 3.56 0.04
CA VAL A 186 4.05 2.87 -0.01
C VAL A 186 4.57 2.82 -1.44
N PHE A 187 5.89 2.97 -1.59
CA PHE A 187 6.65 2.72 -2.81
C PHE A 187 7.65 1.61 -2.51
N ALA A 188 7.45 0.42 -3.09
CA ALA A 188 8.21 -0.76 -2.72
C ALA A 188 8.60 -1.64 -3.91
N ASP A 189 9.81 -2.18 -3.85
CA ASP A 189 10.23 -3.27 -4.73
C ASP A 189 9.41 -4.54 -4.50
N ALA A 190 8.93 -5.17 -5.57
CA ALA A 190 8.05 -6.33 -5.48
C ALA A 190 8.70 -7.55 -4.83
N ASP A 191 9.99 -7.81 -5.09
CA ASP A 191 10.72 -8.94 -4.49
C ASP A 191 11.04 -8.66 -3.02
N ALA A 192 11.43 -7.43 -2.69
CA ALA A 192 11.73 -7.01 -1.32
C ALA A 192 10.53 -7.21 -0.37
N LEU A 193 9.31 -6.99 -0.87
CA LEU A 193 8.09 -7.19 -0.08
C LEU A 193 7.88 -8.64 0.37
N ASN A 194 8.59 -9.64 -0.17
CA ASN A 194 8.58 -11.00 0.38
C ASN A 194 9.14 -11.07 1.81
N ALA A 195 10.03 -10.14 2.18
CA ALA A 195 10.58 -10.01 3.51
C ALA A 195 9.78 -9.06 4.41
N TRP A 196 8.67 -8.49 3.93
CA TRP A 196 7.86 -7.57 4.72
C TRP A 196 7.23 -8.28 5.92
N VAL A 197 7.23 -7.60 7.07
CA VAL A 197 6.64 -8.06 8.33
C VAL A 197 5.81 -6.91 8.86
N HIS A 198 4.49 -7.08 8.84
CA HIS A 198 3.56 -6.00 9.15
C HIS A 198 3.20 -5.96 10.64
N GLU A 199 2.71 -7.08 11.18
CA GLU A 199 2.16 -7.15 12.55
C GLU A 199 3.10 -7.84 13.55
N ASP A 200 3.95 -8.76 13.10
CA ASP A 200 4.80 -9.53 14.01
C ASP A 200 6.05 -8.77 14.43
N ALA A 201 6.46 -8.94 15.69
CA ALA A 201 7.75 -8.44 16.15
C ALA A 201 8.89 -9.31 15.61
N MET A 202 9.88 -8.67 15.00
CA MET A 202 11.02 -9.35 14.39
C MET A 202 12.11 -9.71 15.42
N ASP A 203 12.14 -9.02 16.56
CA ASP A 203 13.13 -9.20 17.64
C ASP A 203 12.52 -9.69 18.95
N GLY A 204 11.20 -9.95 18.97
CA GLY A 204 10.46 -10.34 20.17
C GLY A 204 10.13 -9.20 21.13
N MET A 205 10.34 -7.94 20.72
CA MET A 205 10.07 -6.74 21.49
C MET A 205 8.94 -5.90 20.88
N ALA A 206 8.35 -5.02 21.70
CA ALA A 206 7.32 -4.09 21.29
C ALA A 206 7.33 -2.84 22.18
N ASP A 207 6.82 -1.74 21.63
CA ASP A 207 6.47 -0.57 22.41
C ASP A 207 4.97 -0.56 22.73
N VAL A 208 4.60 0.07 23.84
CA VAL A 208 3.23 0.47 24.11
C VAL A 208 3.24 1.95 24.45
N VAL A 209 2.59 2.76 23.62
CA VAL A 209 2.58 4.22 23.76
C VAL A 209 1.15 4.71 23.77
N PHE A 210 0.86 5.64 24.67
CA PHE A 210 -0.46 6.22 24.85
C PHE A 210 -0.39 7.72 25.07
N TRP A 211 -1.46 8.40 24.67
CA TRP A 211 -1.55 9.85 24.66
C TRP A 211 -3.00 10.31 24.80
N GLY A 212 -3.19 11.59 25.09
CA GLY A 212 -4.49 12.23 25.12
C GLY A 212 -4.77 12.98 26.42
N ARG A 213 -6.03 13.35 26.61
CA ARG A 213 -6.44 14.30 27.66
C ARG A 213 -6.03 13.85 29.07
N ASP A 214 -6.20 12.58 29.38
CA ASP A 214 -5.96 12.04 30.73
C ASP A 214 -4.64 11.24 30.82
N GLU A 215 -3.72 11.43 29.88
CA GLU A 215 -2.47 10.64 29.74
C GLU A 215 -1.59 10.65 30.99
N GLU A 216 -1.40 11.80 31.65
CA GLU A 216 -0.52 11.90 32.82
C GLU A 216 -1.06 11.09 34.02
N ALA A 217 -2.39 11.11 34.19
CA ALA A 217 -3.04 10.36 35.25
C ALA A 217 -2.93 8.85 34.97
N VAL A 218 -3.16 8.43 33.72
CA VAL A 218 -2.95 7.03 33.30
C VAL A 218 -1.50 6.61 33.50
N ALA A 219 -0.54 7.47 33.15
CA ALA A 219 0.88 7.19 33.34
C ALA A 219 1.26 7.01 34.82
N ALA A 220 0.74 7.86 35.71
CA ALA A 220 0.96 7.72 37.15
C ALA A 220 0.37 6.42 37.71
N GLU A 221 -0.81 6.02 37.23
CA GLU A 221 -1.50 4.79 37.67
C GLU A 221 -0.78 3.52 37.20
N PHE A 222 -0.35 3.49 35.94
CA PHE A 222 0.27 2.31 35.34
C PHE A 222 1.81 2.28 35.50
N GLY A 223 2.42 3.35 36.02
CA GLY A 223 3.87 3.46 36.12
C GLY A 223 4.56 3.58 34.75
N ALA A 224 3.95 4.32 33.82
CA ALA A 224 4.52 4.58 32.51
C ALA A 224 5.47 5.79 32.54
N SER A 225 6.48 5.77 31.67
CA SER A 225 7.43 6.89 31.55
C SER A 225 7.06 7.80 30.38
N ARG A 226 7.50 9.06 30.40
CA ARG A 226 7.33 9.95 29.24
C ARG A 226 8.13 9.37 28.06
N VAL A 227 7.51 9.31 26.89
CA VAL A 227 8.10 8.83 25.64
C VAL A 227 8.02 9.94 24.61
N GLY A 228 9.16 10.60 24.37
CA GLY A 228 9.24 11.73 23.45
C GLY A 228 8.31 12.90 23.82
N ALA A 229 7.97 13.71 22.83
CA ALA A 229 7.02 14.82 23.00
C ALA A 229 5.56 14.33 23.00
N ASP A 230 5.29 13.10 22.57
CA ASP A 230 3.95 12.72 22.08
C ASP A 230 3.15 11.85 23.06
N GLY A 231 3.73 11.44 24.20
CA GLY A 231 2.94 10.76 25.22
C GLY A 231 3.76 10.03 26.27
N PHE A 232 3.16 8.95 26.78
CA PHE A 232 3.72 8.08 27.80
C PHE A 232 3.69 6.63 27.34
N GLY A 233 4.52 5.79 27.94
CA GLY A 233 4.55 4.39 27.56
C GLY A 233 5.71 3.61 28.13
N TRP A 234 5.94 2.47 27.48
CA TRP A 234 7.07 1.58 27.71
C TRP A 234 7.65 1.22 26.35
N LEU A 235 8.94 1.48 26.20
CA LEU A 235 9.69 1.18 24.98
C LEU A 235 10.49 -0.11 25.16
N ASP A 236 10.73 -0.82 24.05
CA ASP A 236 11.65 -1.96 23.98
C ASP A 236 11.37 -3.06 25.02
N VAL A 237 10.10 -3.38 25.27
CA VAL A 237 9.74 -4.39 26.26
C VAL A 237 9.37 -5.73 25.60
N PRO A 238 9.60 -6.86 26.29
CA PRO A 238 9.26 -8.17 25.72
C PRO A 238 7.81 -8.22 25.27
N ILE A 239 7.54 -8.78 24.08
CA ILE A 239 6.23 -8.66 23.42
C ILE A 239 5.06 -9.16 24.28
N ARG A 240 5.25 -10.21 25.08
CA ARG A 240 4.20 -10.72 25.98
C ARG A 240 3.85 -9.72 27.08
N GLU A 241 4.86 -9.01 27.59
CA GLU A 241 4.67 -7.96 28.60
C GLU A 241 3.99 -6.73 27.98
N ALA A 242 4.45 -6.29 26.80
CA ALA A 242 3.79 -5.23 26.03
C ALA A 242 2.31 -5.56 25.78
N TYR A 243 2.01 -6.78 25.30
CA TYR A 243 0.64 -7.23 25.08
C TYR A 243 -0.20 -7.18 26.36
N SER A 244 0.34 -7.67 27.48
CA SER A 244 -0.35 -7.63 28.78
C SER A 244 -0.67 -6.20 29.20
N ARG A 245 0.25 -5.25 28.96
CA ARG A 245 0.03 -3.81 29.22
C ARG A 245 -1.02 -3.21 28.30
N ALA A 246 -0.97 -3.52 27.01
CA ALA A 246 -1.95 -3.06 26.03
C ALA A 246 -3.37 -3.52 26.38
N VAL A 247 -3.55 -4.79 26.78
CA VAL A 247 -4.83 -5.32 27.26
C VAL A 247 -5.31 -4.59 28.52
N ALA A 248 -4.41 -4.31 29.46
CA ALA A 248 -4.77 -3.58 30.67
C ALA A 248 -5.19 -2.13 30.39
N LEU A 249 -4.52 -1.46 29.45
CA LEU A 249 -4.91 -0.13 28.97
C LEU A 249 -6.28 -0.16 28.28
N ASP A 250 -6.53 -1.14 27.40
CA ASP A 250 -7.83 -1.27 26.74
C ASP A 250 -8.98 -1.48 27.75
N ALA A 251 -8.77 -2.38 28.72
CA ALA A 251 -9.73 -2.61 29.80
C ALA A 251 -10.01 -1.34 30.62
N HIS A 252 -8.96 -0.56 30.93
CA HIS A 252 -9.10 0.71 31.67
C HIS A 252 -9.86 1.77 30.87
N ARG A 253 -9.53 1.91 29.57
CA ARG A 253 -10.22 2.82 28.63
C ARG A 253 -11.72 2.52 28.54
N ASN A 254 -12.08 1.24 28.56
CA ASN A 254 -13.46 0.77 28.41
C ASN A 254 -14.23 0.67 29.76
N SER A 255 -13.63 1.06 30.88
CA SER A 255 -14.29 1.04 32.19
C SER A 255 -15.27 2.21 32.39
N SER A 256 -16.21 2.09 33.33
CA SER A 256 -17.25 3.11 33.60
C SER A 256 -16.71 4.42 34.19
N ALA A 257 -15.46 4.42 34.67
CA ALA A 257 -14.70 5.61 35.06
C ALA A 257 -13.70 6.04 33.97
N GLY A 258 -13.84 5.51 32.75
CA GLY A 258 -12.85 5.50 31.69
C GLY A 258 -12.25 6.87 31.39
N ARG A 259 -10.93 6.95 31.54
CA ARG A 259 -10.13 8.10 31.15
C ARG A 259 -10.10 8.23 29.62
N ARG A 260 -10.00 9.47 29.14
CA ARG A 260 -9.89 9.80 27.72
C ARG A 260 -8.43 9.80 27.29
N PHE A 261 -8.01 8.67 26.73
CA PHE A 261 -6.71 8.50 26.09
C PHE A 261 -6.82 7.50 24.93
N ALA A 262 -5.87 7.57 24.01
CA ALA A 262 -5.64 6.58 22.97
C ALA A 262 -4.31 5.87 23.25
N PHE A 263 -4.14 4.67 22.70
CA PHE A 263 -2.87 3.95 22.79
C PHE A 263 -2.65 3.11 21.54
N ASP A 264 -1.38 2.87 21.25
CA ASP A 264 -0.92 1.90 20.26
C ASP A 264 -0.13 0.79 20.96
N PHE A 265 -0.34 -0.44 20.50
CA PHE A 265 0.61 -1.53 20.66
C PHE A 265 1.46 -1.59 19.39
N ARG A 266 2.78 -1.45 19.53
CA ARG A 266 3.73 -1.26 18.42
C ARG A 266 4.79 -2.36 18.42
N PRO A 267 4.48 -3.57 17.92
CA PRO A 267 5.48 -4.62 17.73
C PRO A 267 6.62 -4.10 16.86
N HIS A 268 7.85 -4.53 17.11
CA HIS A 268 9.02 -4.13 16.32
C HIS A 268 9.00 -4.82 14.94
N SER A 269 8.08 -4.38 14.10
CA SER A 269 7.83 -4.81 12.73
C SER A 269 8.34 -3.75 11.74
N HIS A 270 8.42 -4.10 10.46
CA HIS A 270 8.78 -3.12 9.43
C HIS A 270 7.74 -1.97 9.37
N HIS A 271 6.46 -2.27 9.58
CA HIS A 271 5.41 -1.25 9.63
C HIS A 271 5.69 -0.21 10.73
N TRP A 272 5.93 -0.67 11.96
CA TRP A 272 6.12 0.27 13.07
C TRP A 272 7.46 1.01 13.00
N GLN A 273 8.50 0.39 12.44
CA GLN A 273 9.76 1.07 12.13
C GLN A 273 9.57 2.22 11.15
N VAL A 274 8.93 1.99 10.00
CA VAL A 274 8.70 3.08 9.02
C VAL A 274 7.76 4.14 9.57
N MET A 275 6.72 3.75 10.32
CA MET A 275 5.79 4.71 10.92
C MET A 275 6.43 5.55 12.02
N ALA A 276 7.42 5.04 12.75
CA ALA A 276 8.22 5.83 13.67
C ALA A 276 9.01 6.92 12.93
N GLY A 277 9.62 6.56 11.79
CA GLY A 277 10.27 7.51 10.90
C GLY A 277 9.31 8.56 10.34
N VAL A 278 8.13 8.15 9.87
CA VAL A 278 7.09 9.05 9.35
C VAL A 278 6.68 10.09 10.39
N ARG A 279 6.40 9.67 11.63
CA ARG A 279 6.02 10.59 12.73
C ARG A 279 7.13 11.57 13.10
N ALA A 280 8.39 11.15 12.98
CA ALA A 280 9.54 11.99 13.32
C ALA A 280 9.94 12.95 12.18
N ALA A 281 9.49 12.71 10.95
CA ALA A 281 9.89 13.47 9.78
C ALA A 281 9.02 14.71 9.56
N GLU A 282 9.65 15.83 9.19
CA GLU A 282 8.98 17.11 8.88
C GLU A 282 7.91 16.98 7.78
N HIS A 283 8.13 16.07 6.83
CA HIS A 283 7.26 15.87 5.67
C HIS A 283 6.48 14.56 5.71
N GLU A 284 6.37 13.95 6.90
CA GLU A 284 5.60 12.73 7.13
C GLU A 284 5.93 11.60 6.14
N ALA A 285 7.22 11.46 5.85
CA ALA A 285 7.75 10.48 4.91
C ALA A 285 9.03 9.86 5.46
N ALA A 286 9.18 8.55 5.31
CA ALA A 286 10.35 7.83 5.80
C ALA A 286 10.67 6.61 4.95
N THR A 287 11.93 6.22 4.99
CA THR A 287 12.48 5.08 4.25
C THR A 287 13.10 4.10 5.22
N ILE A 288 12.86 2.81 5.00
CA ILE A 288 13.51 1.71 5.72
C ILE A 288 14.03 0.67 4.73
N GLN A 289 15.02 -0.11 5.14
CA GLN A 289 15.52 -1.21 4.32
C GLN A 289 14.74 -2.50 4.62
N VAL A 290 14.22 -3.15 3.59
CA VAL A 290 13.50 -4.43 3.65
C VAL A 290 13.95 -5.30 2.49
N GLY A 291 14.29 -6.57 2.74
CA GLY A 291 14.63 -7.50 1.65
C GLY A 291 15.77 -7.04 0.73
N GLY A 292 16.67 -6.19 1.21
CA GLY A 292 17.76 -5.61 0.42
C GLY A 292 17.39 -4.39 -0.43
N ALA A 293 16.17 -3.85 -0.28
CA ALA A 293 15.72 -2.63 -0.95
C ALA A 293 15.27 -1.56 0.05
N ASP A 294 15.46 -0.30 -0.32
CA ASP A 294 14.88 0.85 0.37
C ASP A 294 13.41 1.01 -0.04
N ILE A 295 12.51 0.82 0.93
CA ILE A 295 11.06 1.00 0.81
C ILE A 295 10.67 2.27 1.54
N MET A 296 9.81 3.07 0.91
CA MET A 296 9.42 4.37 1.46
C MET A 296 7.91 4.47 1.68
N PHE A 297 7.53 5.06 2.81
CA PHE A 297 6.17 5.49 3.09
C PHE A 297 6.09 7.02 3.01
N ALA A 298 4.96 7.53 2.53
CA ALA A 298 4.61 8.94 2.60
C ALA A 298 3.13 9.10 2.95
N MET A 299 2.80 9.99 3.88
CA MET A 299 1.42 10.33 4.15
C MET A 299 0.81 11.05 2.95
N THR A 300 -0.46 10.75 2.65
CA THR A 300 -1.16 11.41 1.55
C THR A 300 -1.42 12.87 1.85
N SER A 301 -1.44 13.31 3.12
CA SER A 301 -1.99 14.59 3.61
C SER A 301 -3.47 14.86 3.26
N ALA A 302 -4.09 14.05 2.41
CA ALA A 302 -5.52 14.14 2.10
C ALA A 302 -6.37 13.17 2.95
N GLY A 303 -5.73 12.27 3.69
CA GLY A 303 -6.40 11.15 4.33
C GLY A 303 -6.61 10.01 3.34
N ASP A 304 -7.74 9.33 3.49
CA ASP A 304 -8.13 8.17 2.69
C ASP A 304 -8.76 8.59 1.35
N GLY A 305 -8.71 7.71 0.36
CA GLY A 305 -9.33 7.95 -0.94
C GLY A 305 -8.74 7.13 -2.08
N PHE A 306 -9.10 7.53 -3.30
CA PHE A 306 -8.59 6.94 -4.54
C PHE A 306 -7.76 7.95 -5.31
N PHE A 307 -6.45 7.73 -5.35
CA PHE A 307 -5.49 8.68 -5.89
C PHE A 307 -5.08 8.26 -7.31
N PRO A 308 -5.44 9.03 -8.36
CA PRO A 308 -5.06 8.69 -9.72
C PRO A 308 -3.56 8.84 -9.93
N ALA A 309 -2.98 7.93 -10.71
CA ALA A 309 -1.58 7.98 -11.08
C ALA A 309 -1.38 7.85 -12.59
N HIS A 310 -0.30 8.43 -13.07
CA HIS A 310 0.12 8.32 -14.46
C HIS A 310 1.63 8.13 -14.58
N ALA A 311 2.03 7.41 -15.61
CA ALA A 311 3.41 7.33 -16.07
C ALA A 311 3.66 8.46 -17.05
N GLU A 312 4.83 9.08 -16.92
CA GLU A 312 5.40 9.98 -17.89
C GLU A 312 6.44 9.23 -18.72
N ILE A 313 6.23 9.21 -20.03
CA ILE A 313 7.01 8.44 -20.98
C ILE A 313 7.78 9.41 -21.87
N GLY A 314 9.07 9.17 -22.07
CA GLY A 314 9.93 9.97 -22.94
C GLY A 314 9.72 9.67 -24.42
N SER A 315 10.44 10.36 -25.30
CA SER A 315 10.28 10.21 -26.75
C SER A 315 10.71 8.83 -27.25
N ASP A 316 11.59 8.17 -26.51
CA ASP A 316 12.18 6.89 -26.90
C ASP A 316 11.42 5.71 -26.24
N GLY A 317 10.29 6.00 -25.57
CA GLY A 317 9.43 5.03 -24.90
C GLY A 317 9.86 4.69 -23.47
N GLU A 318 10.89 5.34 -22.95
CA GLU A 318 11.44 5.15 -21.62
C GLU A 318 10.56 5.76 -20.52
N LEU A 319 10.53 5.13 -19.35
CA LEU A 319 9.85 5.68 -18.17
C LEU A 319 10.67 6.85 -17.60
N VAL A 320 10.09 8.04 -17.63
CA VAL A 320 10.68 9.28 -17.11
C VAL A 320 10.31 9.48 -15.65
N ALA A 321 9.02 9.38 -15.35
CA ALA A 321 8.52 9.55 -14.01
C ALA A 321 7.16 8.88 -13.79
N ILE A 322 6.79 8.81 -12.53
CA ILE A 322 5.46 8.40 -12.09
C ILE A 322 4.91 9.54 -11.26
N GLN A 323 3.70 9.98 -11.51
CA GLN A 323 3.07 11.05 -10.75
C GLN A 323 1.72 10.59 -10.22
N ILE A 324 1.53 10.80 -8.92
CA ILE A 324 0.30 10.54 -8.18
C ILE A 324 -0.31 11.89 -7.86
N THR A 325 -1.59 12.06 -8.20
CA THR A 325 -2.35 13.25 -7.83
C THR A 325 -3.03 13.00 -6.49
N ILE A 326 -2.72 13.85 -5.52
CA ILE A 326 -3.25 13.77 -4.16
C ILE A 326 -4.50 14.62 -4.03
N ARG A 327 -4.46 15.85 -4.55
CA ARG A 327 -5.61 16.75 -4.66
C ARG A 327 -5.73 17.26 -6.09
N THR A 328 -6.96 17.33 -6.57
CA THR A 328 -7.29 17.98 -7.84
C THR A 328 -7.60 19.45 -7.60
N GLU A 329 -7.27 20.30 -8.58
CA GLU A 329 -7.69 21.72 -8.62
C GLU A 329 -9.23 21.88 -8.55
#